data_AF-T0RBB1-F1
#
_entry.id   AF-T0RBB1-F1
#
_cell.length_a   1.000
_cell.length_b   1.000
_cell.length_c   1.000
_cell.angle_alpha   90.00
_cell.angle_beta   90.00
_cell.angle_gamma   90.00
#
_symmetry.space_group_name_H-M   'P 1'
#
loop_
_entity.id
_entity.type
_entity.pdbx_description
1 polymer ?
#
loop_
_entity_poly.entity_id
_entity_poly.type
_entity_poly.pdbx_seq_one_letter_code
_entity_poly.pdbx_strand_id
1 'polypeptide(L)'
;MRLDADGTQALLHLTDVKTHARVLNPIFSEVVSSLDISMRPEHEASIRHDNTRKQRWQTTLAALQATIAEHIGVVTEDLRRVEHFSTDPEILCGFQPELDAIAAAEEALTSLFAKAHKHRGDDAPAKLEALKISVRSIAETLRAAICKQPRADDLVPPLDVHGHCAYLFQFVHRKNVVDVIELRVWAIGRALDSTVVPPTDATTPNPHIEVMGKADSVARDLEMQVLRADLVVMRAESQAHFAAQDKHHQELTRQLTAALEQLGQPHGSPRRTQSFPVLDPRHRERSSVADAVHHAI
;
A
#
# COMPACT_ATOMS: atom_id res chain seq x y z
N MET A 1 -5.16 -22.70 47.08
CA MET A 1 -5.02 -23.23 48.46
C MET A 1 -5.96 -22.42 49.34
N ARG A 2 -6.99 -23.04 49.93
CA ARG A 2 -7.87 -22.38 50.92
C ARG A 2 -7.41 -22.82 52.30
N LEU A 3 -6.61 -21.99 52.96
CA LEU A 3 -6.29 -22.18 54.37
C LEU A 3 -7.46 -21.60 55.19
N ASP A 4 -7.88 -22.35 56.21
CA ASP A 4 -8.78 -21.91 57.25
C ASP A 4 -8.05 -20.98 58.24
N ALA A 5 -8.80 -20.30 59.10
CA ALA A 5 -8.23 -19.34 60.06
C ALA A 5 -7.21 -20.01 61.00
N ASP A 6 -7.48 -21.26 61.38
CA ASP A 6 -6.61 -22.06 62.24
C ASP A 6 -5.36 -22.54 61.52
N GLY A 7 -5.46 -22.98 60.25
CA GLY A 7 -4.31 -23.31 59.43
C GLY A 7 -3.42 -22.11 59.13
N THR A 8 -4.01 -20.92 59.02
CA THR A 8 -3.26 -19.67 58.86
C THR A 8 -2.50 -19.30 60.15
N GLN A 9 -3.12 -19.47 61.31
CA GLN A 9 -2.46 -19.24 62.61
C GLN A 9 -1.31 -20.22 62.87
N ALA A 10 -1.47 -21.49 62.48
CA ALA A 10 -0.44 -22.51 62.62
C ALA A 10 0.80 -22.27 61.74
N LEU A 11 0.65 -21.57 60.61
CA LEU A 11 1.78 -21.17 59.76
C LEU A 11 2.51 -19.94 60.29
N LEU A 12 1.77 -19.01 60.92
CA LEU A 12 2.30 -17.78 61.47
C LEU A 12 3.03 -17.98 62.81
N HIS A 13 2.64 -18.98 63.60
CA HIS A 13 3.19 -19.20 64.95
C HIS A 13 3.71 -20.63 65.12
N LEU A 14 4.95 -20.74 65.60
CA LEU A 14 5.51 -21.98 66.11
C LEU A 14 5.28 -22.04 67.62
N THR A 15 4.90 -23.21 68.14
CA THR A 15 4.88 -23.45 69.59
C THR A 15 6.30 -23.72 70.08
N ASP A 16 6.80 -22.88 70.98
CA ASP A 16 8.08 -23.09 71.64
C ASP A 16 8.01 -24.31 72.57
N VAL A 17 8.97 -25.23 72.42
CA VAL A 17 9.03 -26.51 73.13
C VAL A 17 9.28 -26.32 74.63
N LYS A 18 9.90 -25.21 75.03
CA LYS A 18 10.27 -24.96 76.44
C LYS A 18 9.20 -24.22 77.24
N THR A 19 8.46 -23.32 76.59
CA THR A 19 7.49 -22.44 77.26
C THR A 19 6.04 -22.76 76.86
N HIS A 20 5.83 -23.63 75.87
CA HIS A 20 4.54 -23.88 75.21
C HIS A 20 3.84 -22.62 74.70
N ALA A 21 4.54 -21.48 74.66
CA ALA A 21 4.02 -20.23 74.15
C ALA A 21 4.03 -20.24 72.62
N ARG A 22 3.04 -19.59 72.01
CA ARG A 22 3.00 -19.35 70.57
C ARG A 22 3.98 -18.22 70.25
N VAL A 23 5.05 -18.53 69.54
CA VAL A 23 6.06 -17.58 69.07
C VAL A 23 5.89 -17.42 67.57
N LEU A 24 6.03 -16.19 67.05
CA LEU A 24 5.97 -15.93 65.62
C LEU A 24 7.02 -16.79 64.90
N ASN A 25 6.68 -17.35 63.74
CA ASN A 25 7.64 -18.11 62.94
C ASN A 25 8.85 -17.20 62.63
N PRO A 26 10.09 -17.65 62.88
CA PRO A 26 11.31 -16.85 62.75
C PRO A 26 11.45 -16.12 61.40
N ILE A 27 10.88 -16.69 60.34
CA ILE A 27 10.84 -16.11 58.98
C ILE A 27 10.16 -14.72 58.97
N PHE A 28 9.23 -14.46 59.89
CA PHE A 28 8.56 -13.15 60.01
C PHE A 28 9.25 -12.19 60.99
N SER A 29 10.25 -12.67 61.73
CA SER A 29 11.09 -11.83 62.61
C SER A 29 12.43 -11.47 61.97
N GLU A 30 12.79 -12.08 60.84
CA GLU A 30 13.94 -11.67 60.03
C GLU A 30 13.67 -10.30 59.40
N VAL A 31 14.29 -9.27 59.99
CA VAL A 31 14.34 -7.94 59.39
C VAL A 31 15.37 -7.98 58.26
N VAL A 32 14.90 -8.27 57.04
CA VAL A 32 15.72 -8.18 55.84
C VAL A 32 15.95 -6.70 55.55
N SER A 33 17.21 -6.27 55.41
CA SER A 33 17.50 -4.86 55.16
C SER A 33 16.99 -4.46 53.78
N SER A 34 16.45 -3.25 53.65
CA SER A 34 16.02 -2.71 52.35
C SER A 34 17.15 -2.69 51.31
N LEU A 35 18.41 -2.62 51.75
CA LEU A 35 19.60 -2.68 50.90
C LEU A 35 19.83 -4.09 50.32
N ASP A 36 19.48 -5.15 51.05
CA ASP A 36 19.60 -6.54 50.60
C ASP A 36 18.48 -6.94 49.61
N ILE A 37 17.35 -6.22 49.63
CA ILE A 37 16.22 -6.39 48.70
C ILE A 37 16.34 -5.43 47.50
N SER A 38 17.06 -4.32 47.65
CA SER A 38 17.23 -3.33 46.57
C SER A 38 17.97 -3.94 45.39
N MET A 39 17.43 -3.77 44.18
CA MET A 39 18.13 -4.18 42.97
C MET A 39 19.40 -3.35 42.85
N ARG A 40 20.52 -4.01 42.52
CA ARG A 40 21.75 -3.30 42.21
C ARG A 40 21.46 -2.27 41.10
N PRO A 41 22.01 -1.06 41.18
CA PRO A 41 21.75 0.00 40.19
C PRO A 41 22.08 -0.42 38.75
N GLU A 42 23.04 -1.33 38.57
CA GLU A 42 23.39 -1.95 37.29
C GLU A 42 22.25 -2.80 36.71
N HIS A 43 21.54 -3.57 37.56
CA HIS A 43 20.39 -4.37 37.14
C HIS A 43 19.18 -3.46 36.83
N GLU A 44 18.96 -2.40 37.62
CA GLU A 44 17.93 -1.42 37.30
C GLU A 44 18.18 -0.73 35.96
N ALA A 45 19.42 -0.32 35.69
CA ALA A 45 19.80 0.30 34.42
C ALA A 45 19.60 -0.66 33.24
N SER A 46 19.99 -1.94 33.40
CA SER A 46 19.78 -2.98 32.38
C SER A 46 18.30 -3.23 32.10
N ILE A 47 17.46 -3.35 33.14
CA ILE A 47 16.00 -3.52 33.00
C ILE A 47 15.36 -2.31 32.31
N ARG A 48 15.77 -1.08 32.67
CA ARG A 48 15.27 0.14 32.02
C ARG A 48 15.67 0.18 30.55
N HIS A 49 16.90 -0.19 30.21
CA HIS A 49 17.36 -0.25 28.83
C HIS A 49 16.56 -1.28 28.01
N ASP A 50 16.37 -2.49 28.55
CA ASP A 50 15.57 -3.54 27.92
C ASP A 50 14.11 -3.14 27.72
N ASN A 51 13.49 -2.50 28.72
CA ASN A 51 12.12 -2.01 28.61
C ASN A 51 12.00 -0.90 27.56
N THR A 52 12.98 0.00 27.51
CA THR A 52 13.02 1.07 26.50
C THR A 52 13.15 0.48 25.10
N ARG A 53 14.01 -0.54 24.92
CA ARG A 53 14.16 -1.27 23.64
C ARG A 53 12.83 -1.90 23.21
N LYS A 54 12.17 -2.63 24.12
CA LYS A 54 10.86 -3.27 23.87
C LYS A 54 9.78 -2.25 23.49
N GLN A 55 9.71 -1.14 24.21
CA GLN A 55 8.70 -0.12 23.97
C GLN A 55 8.92 0.59 22.63
N ARG A 56 10.18 0.90 22.27
CA ARG A 56 10.51 1.47 20.95
C ARG A 56 10.11 0.52 19.83
N TRP A 57 10.47 -0.77 19.94
CA TRP A 57 10.06 -1.79 18.98
C TRP A 57 8.54 -1.86 18.79
N GLN A 58 7.79 -1.89 19.90
CA GLN A 58 6.33 -1.90 19.86
C GLN A 58 5.76 -0.64 19.21
N THR A 59 6.33 0.53 19.52
CA THR A 59 5.88 1.81 18.95
C THR A 59 6.12 1.87 17.45
N THR A 60 7.30 1.45 16.98
CA THR A 60 7.62 1.38 15.54
C THR A 60 6.70 0.41 14.81
N LEU A 61 6.45 -0.78 15.37
CA LEU A 61 5.54 -1.75 14.76
C LEU A 61 4.09 -1.23 14.71
N ALA A 62 3.61 -0.62 15.79
CA ALA A 62 2.25 -0.09 15.84
C ALA A 62 2.04 1.05 14.83
N ALA A 63 3.01 1.96 14.69
CA ALA A 63 2.97 3.02 13.69
C ALA A 63 2.95 2.46 12.25
N LEU A 64 3.78 1.45 11.98
CA LEU A 64 3.83 0.81 10.67
C LEU A 64 2.52 0.07 10.35
N GLN A 65 1.99 -0.69 11.31
CA GLN A 65 0.73 -1.40 11.17
C GLN A 65 -0.42 -0.43 10.91
N ALA A 66 -0.49 0.68 11.65
CA ALA A 66 -1.52 1.70 11.46
C ALA A 66 -1.46 2.33 10.06
N THR A 67 -0.25 2.67 9.59
CA THR A 67 -0.06 3.27 8.25
C THR A 67 -0.49 2.31 7.13
N ILE A 68 -0.16 1.02 7.25
CA ILE A 68 -0.57 0.01 6.26
C ILE A 68 -2.09 -0.21 6.30
N ALA A 69 -2.67 -0.34 7.50
CA ALA A 69 -4.11 -0.50 7.68
C ALA A 69 -4.89 0.71 7.13
N GLU A 70 -4.38 1.93 7.28
CA GLU A 70 -4.96 3.13 6.69
C GLU A 70 -4.99 3.03 5.16
N HIS A 71 -3.88 2.68 4.52
CA HIS A 71 -3.82 2.58 3.06
C HIS A 71 -4.71 1.48 2.49
N ILE A 72 -4.80 0.33 3.17
CA ILE A 72 -5.69 -0.77 2.76
C ILE A 72 -7.16 -0.37 3.00
N GLY A 73 -7.47 0.23 4.15
CA GLY A 73 -8.82 0.68 4.51
C GLY A 73 -9.39 1.68 3.50
N VAL A 74 -8.57 2.60 2.99
CA VAL A 74 -8.99 3.54 1.94
C VAL A 74 -9.37 2.81 0.65
N VAL A 75 -8.62 1.78 0.22
CA VAL A 75 -8.98 1.00 -0.97
C VAL A 75 -10.31 0.28 -0.76
N THR A 76 -10.49 -0.34 0.40
CA THR A 76 -11.72 -1.03 0.77
C THR A 76 -12.92 -0.08 0.78
N GLU A 77 -12.77 1.12 1.33
CA GLU A 77 -13.83 2.13 1.35
C GLU A 77 -14.15 2.62 -0.07
N ASP A 78 -13.13 2.88 -0.89
CA ASP A 78 -13.32 3.35 -2.26
C ASP A 78 -14.07 2.31 -3.11
N LEU A 79 -13.78 1.02 -2.93
CA LEU A 79 -14.47 -0.08 -3.60
C LEU A 79 -15.93 -0.21 -3.13
N ARG A 80 -16.16 -0.18 -1.81
CA ARG A 80 -17.52 -0.26 -1.23
C ARG A 80 -18.37 0.97 -1.53
N ARG A 81 -17.75 2.13 -1.78
CA ARG A 81 -18.49 3.35 -2.14
C ARG A 81 -19.28 3.17 -3.45
N VAL A 82 -18.88 2.27 -4.33
CA VAL A 82 -19.61 1.96 -5.56
C VAL A 82 -21.00 1.39 -5.28
N GLU A 83 -21.19 0.74 -4.13
CA GLU A 83 -22.50 0.24 -3.68
C GLU A 83 -23.56 1.34 -3.54
N HIS A 84 -23.15 2.59 -3.30
CA HIS A 84 -24.08 3.71 -3.15
C HIS A 84 -24.66 4.20 -4.48
N PHE A 85 -24.08 3.80 -5.61
CA PHE A 85 -24.43 4.28 -6.94
C PHE A 85 -25.18 3.24 -7.79
N SER A 86 -25.39 2.03 -7.26
CA SER A 86 -26.15 0.97 -7.92
C SER A 86 -27.22 0.41 -7.00
N THR A 87 -28.41 0.16 -7.55
CA THR A 87 -29.48 -0.58 -6.85
C THR A 87 -29.44 -2.08 -7.20
N ASP A 88 -28.60 -2.47 -8.17
CA ASP A 88 -28.57 -3.83 -8.69
C ASP A 88 -27.65 -4.71 -7.83
N PRO A 89 -28.18 -5.77 -7.20
CA PRO A 89 -27.44 -6.60 -6.24
C PRO A 89 -26.27 -7.36 -6.88
N GLU A 90 -26.33 -7.65 -8.18
CA GLU A 90 -25.22 -8.30 -8.91
C GLU A 90 -24.01 -7.36 -9.04
N ILE A 91 -24.25 -6.07 -9.29
CA ILE A 91 -23.22 -5.03 -9.35
C ILE A 91 -22.60 -4.80 -7.96
N LEU A 92 -23.37 -4.95 -6.88
CA LEU A 92 -22.83 -4.88 -5.51
C LEU A 92 -21.79 -5.99 -5.24
N CYS A 93 -21.94 -7.15 -5.88
CA CYS A 93 -21.02 -8.28 -5.76
C CYS A 93 -19.85 -8.26 -6.75
N GLY A 94 -19.80 -7.31 -7.70
CA GLY A 94 -18.82 -7.35 -8.78
C GLY A 94 -17.36 -7.16 -8.32
N PHE A 95 -17.14 -6.45 -7.20
CA PHE A 95 -15.83 -6.30 -6.56
C PHE A 95 -15.55 -7.32 -5.44
N GLN A 96 -16.40 -8.33 -5.27
CA GLN A 96 -16.19 -9.37 -4.26
C GLN A 96 -14.79 -10.03 -4.36
N PRO A 97 -14.28 -10.43 -5.54
CA PRO A 97 -12.95 -11.04 -5.61
C PRO A 97 -11.82 -10.09 -5.16
N GLU A 98 -11.92 -8.78 -5.40
CA GLU A 98 -10.98 -7.79 -4.89
C GLU A 98 -11.08 -7.63 -3.38
N LEU A 99 -12.31 -7.57 -2.84
CA LEU A 99 -12.54 -7.48 -1.41
C LEU A 99 -12.04 -8.73 -0.67
N ASP A 100 -12.21 -9.92 -1.25
CA ASP A 100 -11.69 -11.17 -0.70
C ASP A 100 -10.15 -11.20 -0.73
N ALA A 101 -9.53 -10.71 -1.82
CA ALA A 101 -8.08 -10.58 -1.91
C ALA A 101 -7.52 -9.59 -0.88
N ILE A 102 -8.23 -8.48 -0.63
CA ILE A 102 -7.87 -7.51 0.41
C ILE A 102 -7.99 -8.15 1.80
N ALA A 103 -9.09 -8.84 2.09
CA ALA A 103 -9.28 -9.52 3.38
C ALA A 103 -8.19 -10.57 3.64
N ALA A 104 -7.81 -11.36 2.63
CA ALA A 104 -6.72 -12.32 2.73
C ALA A 104 -5.37 -11.64 3.00
N ALA A 105 -5.11 -10.48 2.38
CA ALA A 105 -3.91 -9.69 2.63
C ALA A 105 -3.90 -9.10 4.06
N GLU A 106 -5.03 -8.60 4.55
CA GLU A 106 -5.18 -8.10 5.93
C GLU A 106 -4.92 -9.20 6.97
N GLU A 107 -5.45 -10.41 6.75
CA GLU A 107 -5.20 -11.55 7.62
C GLU A 107 -3.71 -11.95 7.62
N ALA A 108 -3.10 -12.01 6.44
CA ALA A 108 -1.68 -12.31 6.29
C ALA A 108 -0.80 -11.27 7.01
N LEU A 109 -1.10 -9.98 6.85
CA LEU A 109 -0.41 -8.89 7.54
C LEU A 109 -0.59 -8.97 9.05
N THR A 110 -1.80 -9.24 9.53
CA THR A 110 -2.09 -9.38 10.97
C THR A 110 -1.30 -10.53 11.58
N SER A 111 -1.23 -11.68 10.91
CA SER A 111 -0.40 -12.82 11.31
C SER A 111 1.09 -12.46 11.35
N LEU A 112 1.55 -11.66 10.40
CA LEU A 112 2.94 -11.23 10.29
C LEU A 112 3.33 -10.25 11.41
N PHE A 113 2.50 -9.26 11.68
CA PHE A 113 2.67 -8.35 12.82
C PHE A 113 2.61 -9.09 14.16
N ALA A 114 1.72 -10.07 14.31
CA ALA A 114 1.68 -10.91 15.51
C ALA A 114 2.99 -11.68 15.73
N LYS A 115 3.63 -12.18 14.66
CA LYS A 115 4.97 -12.78 14.74
C LYS A 115 6.04 -11.75 15.09
N ALA A 116 5.98 -10.55 14.52
CA ALA A 116 6.92 -9.47 14.82
C ALA A 116 6.84 -8.98 16.28
N HIS A 117 5.63 -8.92 16.85
CA HIS A 117 5.44 -8.56 18.26
C HIS A 117 6.08 -9.57 19.24
N LYS A 118 6.19 -10.86 18.87
CA LYS A 118 6.81 -11.89 19.71
C LYS A 118 8.32 -11.68 19.91
N HIS A 119 9.00 -11.00 18.98
CA HIS A 119 10.45 -10.80 19.03
C HIS A 119 10.91 -9.77 20.07
N ARG A 120 10.00 -8.97 20.66
CA ARG A 120 10.30 -8.04 21.78
C ARG A 120 11.53 -7.13 21.57
N GLY A 121 11.91 -6.85 20.31
CA GLY A 121 13.06 -6.01 19.98
C GLY A 121 14.42 -6.73 19.99
N ASP A 122 14.45 -8.06 20.06
CA ASP A 122 15.67 -8.84 19.83
C ASP A 122 15.99 -8.85 18.33
N ASP A 123 17.23 -8.48 17.98
CA ASP A 123 17.68 -8.26 16.60
C ASP A 123 16.73 -7.37 15.77
N ALA A 124 16.24 -6.29 16.39
CA ALA A 124 15.31 -5.33 15.80
C ALA A 124 15.61 -4.92 14.35
N PRO A 125 16.86 -4.59 13.92
CA PRO A 125 17.12 -4.21 12.53
C PRO A 125 16.92 -5.38 11.55
N ALA A 126 17.45 -6.57 11.86
CA ALA A 126 17.31 -7.74 10.98
C ALA A 126 15.85 -8.20 10.88
N LYS A 127 15.11 -8.16 12.00
CA LYS A 127 13.68 -8.49 12.03
C LYS A 127 12.83 -7.46 11.32
N LEU A 128 13.18 -6.18 11.40
CA LEU A 128 12.50 -5.13 10.65
C LEU A 128 12.70 -5.29 9.15
N GLU A 129 13.92 -5.58 8.68
CA GLU A 129 14.16 -5.81 7.24
C GLU A 129 13.41 -7.05 6.72
N ALA A 130 13.38 -8.15 7.49
CA ALA A 130 12.57 -9.32 7.15
C ALA A 130 11.05 -9.00 7.10
N LEU A 131 10.57 -8.16 8.02
CA LEU A 131 9.19 -7.64 8.03
C LEU A 131 8.92 -6.83 6.76
N LYS A 132 9.80 -5.89 6.40
CA LYS A 132 9.65 -5.06 5.20
C LYS A 132 9.57 -5.89 3.93
N ILE A 133 10.47 -6.85 3.77
CA ILE A 133 10.47 -7.76 2.60
C ILE A 133 9.13 -8.50 2.50
N SER A 134 8.65 -9.03 3.63
CA SER A 134 7.41 -9.81 3.64
C SER A 134 6.17 -8.95 3.39
N VAL A 135 6.11 -7.74 3.97
CA VAL A 135 5.01 -6.79 3.71
C VAL A 135 5.00 -6.34 2.25
N ARG A 136 6.17 -6.04 1.65
CA ARG A 136 6.25 -5.73 0.21
C ARG A 136 5.73 -6.89 -0.63
N SER A 137 6.16 -8.12 -0.32
CA SER A 137 5.69 -9.31 -1.04
C SER A 137 4.16 -9.49 -0.96
N ILE A 138 3.55 -9.26 0.20
CA ILE A 138 2.08 -9.29 0.34
C ILE A 138 1.43 -8.17 -0.48
N ALA A 139 1.96 -6.94 -0.41
CA ALA A 139 1.42 -5.80 -1.16
C ALA A 139 1.52 -5.99 -2.68
N GLU A 140 2.62 -6.58 -3.17
CA GLU A 140 2.80 -6.95 -4.57
C GLU A 140 1.86 -8.09 -4.99
N THR A 141 1.62 -9.06 -4.10
CA THR A 141 0.68 -10.16 -4.34
C THR A 141 -0.75 -9.63 -4.46
N LEU A 142 -1.14 -8.68 -3.58
CA LEU A 142 -2.42 -7.97 -3.65
C LEU A 142 -2.56 -7.20 -4.96
N ARG A 143 -1.52 -6.43 -5.34
CA ARG A 143 -1.48 -5.73 -6.64
C ARG A 143 -1.69 -6.71 -7.79
N ALA A 144 -0.94 -7.81 -7.81
CA ALA A 144 -1.02 -8.80 -8.87
C ALA A 144 -2.39 -9.51 -8.91
N ALA A 145 -3.04 -9.73 -7.77
CA ALA A 145 -4.37 -10.31 -7.71
C ALA A 145 -5.41 -9.39 -8.38
N ILE A 146 -5.34 -8.08 -8.12
CA ILE A 146 -6.33 -7.13 -8.61
C ILE A 146 -6.01 -6.67 -10.05
N CYS A 147 -4.74 -6.56 -10.43
CA CYS A 147 -4.34 -6.22 -11.80
C CYS A 147 -4.62 -7.32 -12.84
N LYS A 148 -4.95 -8.54 -12.39
CA LYS A 148 -5.37 -9.63 -13.30
C LYS A 148 -6.77 -9.41 -13.87
N GLN A 149 -7.56 -8.54 -13.26
CA GLN A 149 -8.91 -8.27 -13.72
C GLN A 149 -8.90 -7.25 -14.87
N PRO A 150 -9.80 -7.43 -15.86
CA PRO A 150 -9.86 -6.58 -17.03
C PRO A 150 -10.15 -5.12 -16.63
N ARG A 151 -9.44 -4.17 -17.25
CA ARG A 151 -9.66 -2.74 -17.02
C ARG A 151 -10.94 -2.29 -17.71
N ALA A 152 -11.61 -1.28 -17.15
CA ALA A 152 -12.80 -0.67 -17.77
C ALA A 152 -12.56 -0.23 -19.23
N ASP A 153 -11.36 0.29 -19.54
CA ASP A 153 -10.99 0.76 -20.88
C ASP A 153 -10.75 -0.39 -21.90
N ASP A 154 -10.49 -1.61 -21.42
CA ASP A 154 -10.22 -2.80 -22.25
C ASP A 154 -11.51 -3.58 -22.60
N LEU A 155 -12.65 -3.16 -22.05
CA LEU A 155 -13.92 -3.89 -22.20
C LEU A 155 -14.66 -3.44 -23.46
N VAL A 156 -14.81 -4.39 -24.40
CA VAL A 156 -15.71 -4.26 -25.55
C VAL A 156 -17.10 -4.77 -25.14
N PRO A 157 -18.19 -4.04 -25.43
CA PRO A 157 -19.55 -4.48 -25.09
C PRO A 157 -19.88 -5.87 -25.65
N PRO A 158 -20.62 -6.71 -24.90
CA PRO A 158 -21.29 -6.42 -23.61
C PRO A 158 -20.34 -6.50 -22.40
N LEU A 159 -20.48 -5.53 -21.48
CA LEU A 159 -19.70 -5.52 -20.24
C LEU A 159 -20.21 -6.61 -19.29
N ASP A 160 -19.30 -7.36 -18.68
CA ASP A 160 -19.62 -8.25 -17.57
C ASP A 160 -19.97 -7.44 -16.30
N VAL A 161 -20.50 -8.10 -15.26
CA VAL A 161 -20.86 -7.49 -13.97
C VAL A 161 -19.68 -6.72 -13.36
N HIS A 162 -18.49 -7.32 -13.37
CA HIS A 162 -17.24 -6.67 -12.93
C HIS A 162 -16.93 -5.41 -13.75
N GLY A 163 -17.16 -5.47 -15.06
CA GLY A 163 -16.95 -4.34 -15.97
C GLY A 163 -17.85 -3.15 -15.67
N HIS A 164 -19.12 -3.40 -15.34
CA HIS A 164 -20.04 -2.36 -14.91
C HIS A 164 -19.58 -1.72 -13.58
N CYS A 165 -19.06 -2.52 -12.65
CA CYS A 165 -18.52 -2.02 -11.39
C CYS A 165 -17.27 -1.17 -11.59
N ALA A 166 -16.34 -1.63 -12.42
CA ALA A 166 -15.13 -0.90 -12.79
C ALA A 166 -15.47 0.44 -13.46
N TYR A 167 -16.48 0.47 -14.32
CA TYR A 167 -16.96 1.70 -14.95
C TYR A 167 -17.58 2.67 -13.94
N LEU A 168 -18.43 2.18 -13.04
CA LEU A 168 -19.00 3.00 -11.97
C LEU A 168 -17.92 3.54 -11.03
N PHE A 169 -16.93 2.72 -10.69
CA PHE A 169 -15.77 3.16 -9.91
C PHE A 169 -15.03 4.31 -10.60
N GLN A 170 -14.74 4.16 -11.89
CA GLN A 170 -14.08 5.20 -12.69
C GLN A 170 -14.93 6.47 -12.79
N PHE A 171 -16.25 6.34 -12.88
CA PHE A 171 -17.16 7.48 -12.89
C PHE A 171 -17.13 8.25 -11.56
N VAL A 172 -17.18 7.53 -10.44
CA VAL A 172 -17.24 8.12 -9.09
C VAL A 172 -15.90 8.74 -8.69
N HIS A 173 -14.80 8.00 -8.90
CA HIS A 173 -13.49 8.38 -8.39
C HIS A 173 -12.57 9.05 -9.43
N ARG A 174 -13.00 9.09 -10.70
CA ARG A 174 -12.22 9.59 -11.85
C ARG A 174 -10.85 8.92 -12.01
N LYS A 175 -10.72 7.70 -11.51
CA LYS A 175 -9.49 6.89 -11.48
C LYS A 175 -9.83 5.44 -11.71
N ASN A 176 -8.90 4.68 -12.28
CA ASN A 176 -9.05 3.23 -12.35
C ASN A 176 -8.74 2.61 -10.98
N VAL A 177 -9.41 1.48 -10.67
CA VAL A 177 -9.14 0.67 -9.47
C VAL A 177 -7.65 0.31 -9.39
N VAL A 178 -7.06 -0.05 -10.53
CA VAL A 178 -5.64 -0.39 -10.65
C VAL A 178 -4.75 0.78 -10.22
N ASP A 179 -5.02 2.00 -10.68
CA ASP A 179 -4.22 3.18 -10.35
C ASP A 179 -4.27 3.51 -8.85
N VAL A 180 -5.44 3.33 -8.23
CA VAL A 180 -5.62 3.56 -6.78
C VAL A 180 -4.79 2.56 -5.99
N ILE A 181 -4.79 1.28 -6.38
CA ILE A 181 -4.01 0.24 -5.71
C ILE A 181 -2.51 0.45 -5.92
N GLU A 182 -2.07 0.77 -7.13
CA GLU A 182 -0.66 1.05 -7.41
C GLU A 182 -0.14 2.21 -6.56
N LEU A 183 -0.92 3.29 -6.46
CA LEU A 183 -0.58 4.44 -5.63
C LEU A 183 -0.45 4.04 -4.14
N ARG A 184 -1.34 3.18 -3.65
CA ARG A 184 -1.36 2.75 -2.24
C ARG A 184 -0.24 1.76 -1.93
N VAL A 185 0.04 0.82 -2.82
CA VAL A 185 1.20 -0.09 -2.71
C VAL A 185 2.51 0.69 -2.73
N TRP A 186 2.63 1.71 -3.59
CA TRP A 186 3.77 2.60 -3.59
C TRP A 186 3.88 3.41 -2.29
N ALA A 187 2.77 3.91 -1.75
CA ALA A 187 2.75 4.60 -0.47
C ALA A 187 3.18 3.70 0.70
N ILE A 188 2.71 2.44 0.72
CA ILE A 188 3.17 1.41 1.67
C ILE A 188 4.68 1.18 1.53
N GLY A 189 5.19 1.05 0.30
CA GLY A 189 6.62 0.93 0.03
C GLY A 189 7.44 2.08 0.63
N ARG A 190 7.00 3.32 0.41
CA ARG A 190 7.65 4.50 1.02
C ARG A 190 7.57 4.52 2.54
N ALA A 191 6.42 4.15 3.12
CA ALA A 191 6.26 4.07 4.56
C ALA A 191 7.27 3.07 5.15
N LEU A 192 7.43 1.90 4.52
CA LEU A 192 8.42 0.89 4.91
C LEU A 192 9.85 1.42 4.82
N ASP A 193 10.20 2.11 3.74
CA ASP A 193 11.56 2.63 3.55
C ASP A 193 11.89 3.76 4.57
N SER A 194 10.89 4.54 4.96
CA SER A 194 11.03 5.59 5.97
C SER A 194 11.15 5.06 7.40
N THR A 195 10.67 3.83 7.67
CA THR A 195 10.78 3.23 9.01
C THR A 195 12.20 2.76 9.33
N VAL A 196 12.77 3.39 10.36
CA VAL A 196 14.06 3.01 10.97
C VAL A 196 13.85 2.87 12.48
N VAL A 197 14.42 1.82 13.10
CA VAL A 197 14.43 1.72 14.57
C VAL A 197 15.51 2.68 15.08
N PRO A 198 15.17 3.71 15.89
CA PRO A 198 16.18 4.62 16.42
C PRO A 198 17.17 3.87 17.32
N PRO A 199 18.49 4.09 17.16
CA PRO A 199 19.50 3.39 17.95
C PRO A 199 19.30 3.63 19.44
N THR A 200 19.52 2.58 20.22
CA THR A 200 19.53 2.63 21.68
C THR A 200 20.91 3.10 22.11
N ASP A 201 21.16 4.41 22.07
CA ASP A 201 22.45 4.96 22.49
C ASP A 201 22.76 4.62 23.95
N ALA A 202 23.70 3.69 24.13
CA ALA A 202 24.63 3.58 25.25
C ALA A 202 25.79 2.64 24.89
N THR A 203 26.42 2.85 23.72
CA THR A 203 27.75 2.29 23.45
C THR A 203 28.62 3.42 22.94
N THR A 204 29.67 3.70 23.71
CA THR A 204 30.80 4.58 23.39
C THR A 204 31.12 4.65 21.89
N PRO A 205 31.44 5.84 21.36
CA PRO A 205 31.62 6.05 19.92
C PRO A 205 32.84 5.27 19.44
N ASN A 206 32.59 4.30 18.57
CA ASN A 206 33.64 3.63 17.81
C ASN A 206 33.88 4.46 16.54
N PRO A 207 35.04 5.12 16.37
CA PRO A 207 35.27 6.13 15.32
C PRO A 207 35.20 5.59 13.87
N HIS A 208 35.11 4.27 13.69
CA HIS A 208 34.94 3.67 12.37
C HIS A 208 33.50 3.73 11.80
N ILE A 209 32.47 3.88 12.64
CA ILE A 209 31.06 3.86 12.17
C ILE A 209 30.60 5.25 11.70
N GLU A 210 31.16 6.33 12.27
CA GLU A 210 30.85 7.69 11.79
C GLU A 210 31.37 7.98 10.38
N VAL A 211 32.48 7.36 9.97
CA VAL A 211 33.03 7.57 8.62
C VAL A 211 32.15 6.90 7.57
N MET A 212 31.56 5.74 7.88
CA MET A 212 30.68 5.02 6.97
C MET A 212 29.29 5.66 6.88
N GLY A 213 28.73 6.15 8.01
CA GLY A 213 27.47 6.90 7.99
C GLY A 213 27.58 8.26 7.26
N LYS A 214 28.72 8.95 7.38
CA LYS A 214 28.99 10.17 6.61
C LYS A 214 29.21 9.85 5.12
N ALA A 215 29.91 8.77 4.77
CA ALA A 215 30.09 8.34 3.39
C ALA A 215 28.76 7.95 2.71
N ASP A 216 27.88 7.22 3.40
CA ASP A 216 26.56 6.85 2.89
C ASP A 216 25.63 8.06 2.75
N SER A 217 25.73 9.06 3.65
CA SER A 217 24.98 10.31 3.51
C SER A 217 25.44 11.14 2.31
N VAL A 218 26.75 11.19 2.06
CA VAL A 218 27.33 11.91 0.91
C VAL A 218 27.02 11.18 -0.40
N ALA A 219 27.01 9.84 -0.39
CA ALA A 219 26.62 9.05 -1.55
C ALA A 219 25.15 9.27 -1.93
N ARG A 220 24.23 9.28 -0.95
CA ARG A 220 22.81 9.56 -1.21
C ARG A 220 22.56 11.00 -1.68
N ASP A 221 23.28 11.97 -1.11
CA ASP A 221 23.17 13.36 -1.56
C ASP A 221 23.73 13.55 -2.98
N LEU A 222 24.81 12.84 -3.33
CA LEU A 222 25.36 12.86 -4.69
C LEU A 222 24.41 12.19 -5.68
N GLU A 223 23.81 11.05 -5.32
CA GLU A 223 22.81 10.35 -6.14
C GLU A 223 21.55 11.20 -6.36
N MET A 224 21.09 11.90 -5.32
CA MET A 224 20.00 12.88 -5.42
C MET A 224 20.36 14.09 -6.29
N GLN A 225 21.61 14.55 -6.27
CA GLN A 225 22.07 15.63 -7.16
C GLN A 225 22.15 15.16 -8.61
N VAL A 226 22.61 13.94 -8.87
CA VAL A 226 22.63 13.35 -10.22
C VAL A 226 21.22 13.17 -10.76
N LEU A 227 20.29 12.61 -9.96
CA LEU A 227 18.89 12.49 -10.34
C LEU A 227 18.24 13.85 -10.65
N ARG A 228 18.58 14.90 -9.89
CA ARG A 228 18.11 16.27 -10.19
C ARG A 228 18.71 16.81 -11.48
N ALA A 229 19.99 16.56 -11.74
CA ALA A 229 20.63 16.97 -12.98
C ALA A 229 20.00 16.25 -14.19
N ASP A 230 19.76 14.95 -14.09
CA ASP A 230 19.10 14.16 -15.13
C ASP A 230 17.67 14.62 -15.38
N LEU A 231 16.91 14.96 -14.34
CA LEU A 231 15.57 15.54 -14.49
C LEU A 231 15.59 16.90 -15.18
N VAL A 232 16.62 17.72 -14.96
CA VAL A 232 16.78 19.00 -15.66
C VAL A 232 17.09 18.78 -17.14
N VAL A 233 17.96 17.82 -17.47
CA VAL A 233 18.28 17.45 -18.85
C VAL A 233 17.05 16.87 -19.57
N MET A 234 16.36 15.91 -18.96
CA MET A 234 15.11 15.33 -19.49
C MET A 234 14.04 16.40 -19.72
N ARG A 235 13.92 17.39 -18.82
CA ARG A 235 12.98 18.49 -18.99
C ARG A 235 13.37 19.40 -20.17
N ALA A 236 14.67 19.68 -20.34
CA ALA A 236 15.16 20.47 -21.46
C ALA A 236 14.96 19.74 -22.81
N GLU A 237 15.21 18.43 -22.85
CA GLU A 237 14.98 17.59 -24.02
C GLU A 237 13.49 17.49 -24.37
N SER A 238 12.63 17.29 -23.37
CA SER A 238 11.18 17.27 -23.56
C SER A 238 10.66 18.60 -24.09
N GLN A 239 11.15 19.73 -23.56
CA GLN A 239 10.80 21.06 -24.07
C GLN A 239 11.29 21.29 -25.50
N ALA A 240 12.49 20.83 -25.84
CA ALA A 240 13.02 20.91 -27.20
C ALA A 240 12.18 20.05 -28.18
N HIS A 241 11.74 18.87 -27.75
CA HIS A 241 10.86 18.00 -28.53
C HIS A 241 9.50 18.66 -28.78
N PHE A 242 8.87 19.25 -27.76
CA PHE A 242 7.62 19.99 -27.93
C PHE A 242 7.80 21.18 -28.88
N ALA A 243 8.87 21.96 -28.75
CA ALA A 243 9.15 23.07 -29.66
C ALA A 243 9.38 22.61 -31.11
N ALA A 244 9.99 21.44 -31.32
CA ALA A 244 10.15 20.86 -32.66
C ALA A 244 8.81 20.38 -33.24
N GLN A 245 7.97 19.75 -32.41
CA GLN A 245 6.64 19.28 -32.81
C GLN A 245 5.71 20.46 -33.14
N ASP A 246 5.78 21.55 -32.38
CA ASP A 246 5.02 22.78 -32.67
C ASP A 246 5.44 23.41 -34.00
N LYS A 247 6.74 23.45 -34.32
CA LYS A 247 7.21 23.89 -35.63
C LYS A 247 6.71 22.99 -36.75
N HIS A 248 6.68 21.68 -36.53
CA HIS A 248 6.17 20.73 -37.51
C HIS A 248 4.66 20.92 -37.74
N HIS A 249 3.88 21.09 -36.68
CA HIS A 249 2.45 21.42 -36.78
C HIS A 249 2.21 22.74 -37.50
N GLN A 250 3.00 23.79 -37.21
CA GLN A 250 2.88 25.07 -37.90
C GLN A 250 3.18 24.94 -39.40
N GLU A 251 4.22 24.20 -39.78
CA GLU A 251 4.56 23.98 -41.19
C GLU A 251 3.49 23.15 -41.91
N LEU A 252 2.97 22.08 -41.28
CA LEU A 252 1.85 21.32 -41.83
C LEU A 252 0.61 22.18 -42.01
N THR A 253 0.29 23.02 -41.02
CA THR A 253 -0.84 23.96 -41.10
C THR A 253 -0.64 24.95 -42.25
N ARG A 254 0.60 25.45 -42.44
CA ARG A 254 0.95 26.34 -43.55
C ARG A 254 0.80 25.67 -44.90
N GLN A 255 1.26 24.42 -45.02
CA GLN A 255 1.12 23.62 -46.25
C GLN A 255 -0.34 23.33 -46.58
N LEU A 256 -1.16 22.97 -45.59
CA LEU A 256 -2.60 22.78 -45.77
C LEU A 256 -3.28 24.08 -46.18
N THR A 257 -2.92 25.20 -45.57
CA THR A 257 -3.48 26.51 -45.93
C THR A 257 -3.10 26.90 -47.36
N ALA A 258 -1.84 26.72 -47.75
CA ALA A 258 -1.37 26.97 -49.12
C ALA A 258 -2.03 26.05 -50.16
N ALA A 259 -2.24 24.77 -49.83
CA ALA A 259 -2.95 23.84 -50.70
C ALA A 259 -4.43 24.22 -50.87
N LEU A 260 -5.09 24.69 -49.80
CA LEU A 260 -6.45 25.21 -49.86
C LEU A 260 -6.54 26.50 -50.66
N GLU A 261 -5.55 27.39 -50.58
CA GLU A 261 -5.47 28.59 -51.42
C GLU A 261 -5.26 28.26 -52.90
N GLN A 262 -4.45 27.25 -53.22
CA GLN A 262 -4.28 26.75 -54.60
C GLN A 262 -5.56 26.11 -55.17
N LEU A 263 -6.36 25.46 -54.31
CA LEU A 263 -7.68 24.94 -54.68
C LEU A 263 -8.75 26.05 -54.79
N GLY A 264 -8.58 27.15 -54.06
CA GLY A 264 -9.45 28.33 -54.08
C GLY A 264 -9.12 29.36 -55.17
N GLN A 265 -7.94 29.30 -55.78
CA GLN A 265 -7.64 30.12 -56.95
C GLN A 265 -8.48 29.66 -58.15
N PRO A 266 -9.24 30.56 -58.79
CA PRO A 266 -10.02 30.24 -59.98
C PRO A 266 -9.05 30.10 -61.16
N HIS A 267 -8.40 28.95 -61.28
CA HIS A 267 -7.84 28.53 -62.54
C HIS A 267 -9.02 28.33 -63.50
N GLY A 268 -9.06 29.17 -64.54
CA GLY A 268 -10.04 29.11 -65.60
C GLY A 268 -10.26 27.67 -66.03
N SER A 269 -11.51 27.24 -65.88
CA SER A 269 -11.99 25.92 -66.31
C SER A 269 -11.70 25.75 -67.81
N PRO A 270 -11.62 24.51 -68.35
CA PRO A 270 -12.84 23.69 -68.38
C PRO A 270 -12.56 22.18 -68.33
N ARG A 271 -12.90 21.51 -67.22
CA ARG A 271 -13.32 20.10 -67.28
C ARG A 271 -14.45 19.83 -66.30
N ARG A 272 -15.66 20.03 -66.82
CA ARG A 272 -16.80 19.09 -66.73
C ARG A 272 -16.90 18.36 -65.38
N THR A 273 -17.62 18.96 -64.45
CA THR A 273 -18.19 18.26 -63.28
C THR A 273 -19.04 17.10 -63.77
N GLN A 274 -18.54 15.87 -63.65
CA GLN A 274 -19.40 14.71 -63.56
C GLN A 274 -20.00 14.74 -62.16
N SER A 275 -21.30 15.01 -62.14
CA SER A 275 -22.22 14.90 -61.01
C SER A 275 -21.95 13.65 -60.17
N PHE A 276 -21.65 13.84 -58.89
CA PHE A 276 -21.87 12.81 -57.88
C PHE A 276 -23.38 12.52 -57.81
N PRO A 277 -23.83 11.25 -57.86
CA PRO A 277 -25.22 10.94 -57.62
C PRO A 277 -25.52 11.20 -56.14
N VAL A 278 -26.39 12.17 -55.90
CA VAL A 278 -27.05 12.38 -54.62
C VAL A 278 -27.90 11.14 -54.36
N LEU A 279 -27.49 10.30 -53.42
CA LEU A 279 -28.32 9.21 -52.90
C LEU A 279 -29.50 9.83 -52.15
N ASP A 280 -30.67 9.81 -52.79
CA ASP A 280 -31.94 10.17 -52.18
C ASP A 280 -32.31 9.10 -51.12
N PRO A 281 -32.49 9.45 -49.83
CA PRO A 281 -32.74 8.47 -48.76
C PRO A 281 -34.09 7.73 -48.87
N ARG A 282 -34.93 8.04 -49.86
CA ARG A 282 -36.29 7.49 -50.00
C ARG A 282 -36.40 6.27 -50.92
N HIS A 283 -35.33 5.88 -51.60
CA HIS A 283 -35.27 4.65 -52.39
C HIS A 283 -34.39 3.59 -51.72
N ARG A 284 -34.83 3.07 -50.57
CA ARG A 284 -34.31 1.81 -50.03
C ARG A 284 -35.23 0.70 -50.52
N GLU A 285 -34.89 0.10 -51.66
CA GLU A 285 -35.58 -1.10 -52.13
C GLU A 285 -35.47 -2.19 -51.06
N ARG A 286 -36.63 -2.72 -50.67
CA ARG A 286 -36.76 -3.86 -49.77
C ARG A 286 -36.25 -5.09 -50.53
N SER A 287 -35.01 -5.49 -50.27
CA SER A 287 -34.51 -6.79 -50.69
C SER A 287 -35.31 -7.89 -49.99
N SER A 288 -36.13 -8.58 -50.76
CA SER A 288 -36.88 -9.77 -50.38
C SER A 288 -35.93 -10.93 -50.09
N VAL A 289 -35.77 -11.28 -48.82
CA VAL A 289 -35.26 -12.59 -48.45
C VAL A 289 -36.48 -13.50 -48.29
N ALA A 290 -36.79 -14.23 -49.35
CA ALA A 290 -37.70 -15.36 -49.31
C ALA A 290 -36.93 -16.60 -49.81
N ASP A 291 -36.98 -17.62 -48.96
CA ASP A 291 -36.98 -19.05 -49.28
C ASP A 291 -35.70 -19.72 -49.78
N ALA A 292 -35.04 -20.38 -48.82
CA ALA A 292 -34.49 -21.72 -49.04
C ALA A 292 -34.74 -22.59 -47.80
N VAL A 293 -36.02 -22.94 -47.58
CA VAL A 293 -36.42 -24.11 -46.79
C VAL A 293 -36.86 -25.19 -47.78
N HIS A 294 -36.11 -26.30 -47.83
CA HIS A 294 -36.60 -27.67 -48.08
C HIS A 294 -35.39 -28.64 -47.94
N HIS A 295 -35.35 -29.43 -46.86
CA HIS A 295 -35.74 -30.86 -46.77
C HIS A 295 -34.73 -31.80 -47.48
N ALA A 296 -34.34 -32.96 -46.95
CA ALA A 296 -35.12 -33.91 -46.16
C ALA A 296 -34.23 -35.02 -45.54
N ILE A 297 -34.81 -35.71 -44.54
CA ILE A 297 -34.64 -37.12 -44.12
C ILE A 297 -33.31 -37.51 -43.45
#